data_AF-A0A2V7Y6Y3-F1
#
_entry.id   AF-A0A2V7Y6Y3-F1
#
_cell.length_a   1.000
_cell.length_b   1.000
_cell.length_c   1.000
_cell.angle_alpha   90.00
_cell.angle_beta   90.00
_cell.angle_gamma   90.00
#
_symmetry.space_group_name_H-M   'P 1'
#
loop_
_entity.id
_entity.type
_entity.pdbx_description
1 polymer ?
#
loop_
_entity_poly.entity_id
_entity_poly.type
_entity_poly.pdbx_seq_one_letter_code
_entity_poly.pdbx_strand_id
1 'polypeptide(L)'
;MKTIAAALLLWGGLNPGPGKDLVLTACVQCHDLRWVESQHKSDAAWRRTVNEMVWRGAPLMPGDVDVIVRYLSTPLTPSPLPASGERDGVKLPPGDGRNLVIATCVQCHGLETTTSQRKTLKEWHESVERMAHLGAKLNGREIETVTQYLAKAFGRQP
;
A
#
# COMPACT_ATOMS: atom_id res chain seq x y z
N MET A 1 -6.35 33.96 10.52
CA MET A 1 -6.64 33.04 9.40
C MET A 1 -5.33 32.40 8.97
N LYS A 2 -4.96 31.23 9.53
CA LYS A 2 -3.75 30.50 9.15
C LYS A 2 -4.13 29.03 8.95
N THR A 3 -4.15 28.65 7.67
CA THR A 3 -3.79 27.35 7.09
C THR A 3 -4.19 26.10 7.87
N ILE A 4 -5.15 25.39 7.28
CA ILE A 4 -5.51 24.00 7.55
C ILE A 4 -4.22 23.17 7.59
N ALA A 5 -3.92 22.60 8.75
CA ALA A 5 -2.99 21.49 8.85
C ALA A 5 -3.58 20.34 8.03
N ALA A 6 -3.04 20.12 6.84
CA ALA A 6 -3.12 18.81 6.22
C ALA A 6 -2.35 17.89 7.16
N ALA A 7 -3.07 17.15 8.00
CA ALA A 7 -2.53 15.98 8.67
C ALA A 7 -2.03 15.06 7.55
N LEU A 8 -0.73 15.17 7.25
CA LEU A 8 0.00 14.24 6.42
C LEU A 8 -0.14 12.89 7.09
N LEU A 9 -1.09 12.09 6.63
CA LEU A 9 -1.18 10.68 6.98
C LEU A 9 0.06 10.02 6.39
N LEU A 10 1.10 9.93 7.23
CA LEU A 10 2.34 9.21 6.99
C LEU A 10 2.02 7.72 7.03
N TRP A 11 1.46 7.18 5.95
CA TRP A 11 1.28 5.73 5.83
C TRP A 11 2.42 5.14 5.02
N GLY A 12 3.09 4.18 5.66
CA GLY A 12 4.21 3.44 5.09
C GLY A 12 3.77 2.61 3.89
N GLY A 13 4.48 2.81 2.80
CA GLY A 13 4.43 2.00 1.60
C GLY A 13 5.74 2.21 0.85
N LEU A 14 6.09 1.22 0.03
CA LEU A 14 7.21 1.29 -0.89
C LEU A 14 7.16 2.56 -1.77
N ASN A 15 8.27 3.31 -1.81
CA ASN A 15 8.47 4.47 -2.71
C ASN A 15 8.15 4.07 -4.17
N PRO A 16 7.53 4.93 -5.00
CA PRO A 16 7.38 4.62 -6.42
C PRO A 16 8.76 4.52 -7.12
N GLY A 17 8.85 3.68 -8.16
CA GLY A 17 10.05 3.57 -8.99
C GLY A 17 10.51 2.11 -9.19
N PRO A 18 11.55 1.88 -10.01
CA PRO A 18 11.98 0.54 -10.42
C PRO A 18 12.40 -0.36 -9.24
N GLY A 19 12.84 0.22 -8.12
CA GLY A 19 13.13 -0.56 -6.91
C GLY A 19 11.88 -1.17 -6.27
N LYS A 20 10.70 -0.58 -6.43
CA LYS A 20 9.43 -1.13 -5.93
C LYS A 20 9.12 -2.46 -6.61
N ASP A 21 9.17 -2.48 -7.94
CA ASP A 21 8.79 -3.66 -8.72
C ASP A 21 9.76 -4.82 -8.46
N LEU A 22 11.05 -4.53 -8.32
CA LEU A 22 12.06 -5.51 -7.94
C LEU A 22 11.79 -6.11 -6.55
N VAL A 23 11.50 -5.27 -5.55
CA VAL A 23 11.18 -5.72 -4.19
C VAL A 23 9.89 -6.56 -4.17
N LEU A 24 8.85 -6.11 -4.88
CA LEU A 24 7.58 -6.84 -4.97
C LEU A 24 7.69 -8.16 -5.75
N THR A 25 8.60 -8.26 -6.70
CA THR A 25 8.76 -9.49 -7.49
C THR A 25 9.67 -10.49 -6.79
N ALA A 26 10.78 -10.03 -6.20
CA ALA A 26 11.81 -10.92 -5.67
C ALA A 26 11.65 -11.26 -4.19
N CYS A 27 11.10 -10.37 -3.36
CA CYS A 27 11.15 -10.52 -1.90
C CYS A 27 9.89 -11.18 -1.31
N VAL A 28 8.72 -10.99 -1.93
CA VAL A 28 7.43 -11.53 -1.42
C VAL A 28 7.24 -13.02 -1.67
N GLN A 29 8.15 -13.64 -2.42
CA GLN A 29 8.04 -15.05 -2.82
C GLN A 29 8.21 -16.01 -1.62
N CYS A 30 8.92 -15.60 -0.57
CA CYS A 30 9.25 -16.47 0.57
C CYS A 30 8.85 -15.91 1.93
N HIS A 31 8.78 -14.59 2.09
CA HIS A 31 8.38 -13.95 3.34
C HIS A 31 7.63 -12.65 3.09
N ASP A 32 6.93 -12.19 4.12
CA ASP A 32 6.21 -10.93 4.09
C ASP A 32 7.18 -9.72 4.10
N LEU A 33 6.82 -8.62 3.41
CA LEU A 33 7.63 -7.40 3.30
C LEU A 33 7.54 -6.47 4.50
N ARG A 34 6.57 -6.65 5.41
CA ARG A 34 6.35 -5.78 6.58
C ARG A 34 7.61 -5.60 7.42
N TRP A 35 8.41 -6.66 7.55
CA TRP A 35 9.68 -6.58 8.25
C TRP A 35 10.66 -5.68 7.52
N VAL A 36 10.79 -5.82 6.21
CA VAL A 36 11.68 -5.00 5.36
C VAL A 36 11.30 -3.51 5.44
N GLU A 37 10.01 -3.20 5.32
CA GLU A 37 9.49 -1.82 5.38
C GLU A 37 9.73 -1.14 6.74
N SER A 38 9.81 -1.92 7.82
CA SER A 38 10.05 -1.40 9.17
C SER A 38 11.52 -1.12 9.47
N GLN A 39 12.45 -1.55 8.60
CA GLN A 39 13.87 -1.39 8.87
C GLN A 39 14.39 -0.05 8.38
N HIS A 40 15.28 0.54 9.17
CA HIS A 40 16.09 1.68 8.78
C HIS A 40 17.55 1.27 8.85
N LYS A 41 18.20 1.14 7.69
CA LYS A 41 19.59 0.65 7.59
C LYS A 41 20.36 1.53 6.60
N SER A 42 21.68 1.59 6.78
CA SER A 42 22.57 2.17 5.77
C SER A 42 22.67 1.27 4.54
N ASP A 43 23.10 1.82 3.41
CA ASP A 43 23.35 1.07 2.16
C ASP A 43 24.21 -0.17 2.39
N ALA A 44 25.28 -0.04 3.18
CA ALA A 44 26.16 -1.16 3.50
C ALA A 44 25.45 -2.27 4.30
N ALA A 45 24.55 -1.89 5.22
CA ALA A 45 23.77 -2.85 6.00
C ALA A 45 22.66 -3.49 5.15
N TRP A 46 21.98 -2.72 4.29
CA TRP A 46 21.03 -3.26 3.34
C TRP A 46 21.67 -4.21 2.34
N ARG A 47 22.85 -3.88 1.81
CA ARG A 47 23.59 -4.74 0.89
C ARG A 47 23.90 -6.10 1.49
N ARG A 48 24.27 -6.15 2.78
CA ARG A 48 24.46 -7.43 3.48
C ARG A 48 23.18 -8.25 3.53
N THR A 49 22.05 -7.64 3.92
CA THR A 49 20.75 -8.31 3.97
C THR A 49 20.32 -8.82 2.59
N VAL A 50 20.40 -7.99 1.54
CA VAL A 50 20.03 -8.38 0.18
C VAL A 50 20.91 -9.51 -0.33
N ASN A 51 22.22 -9.43 -0.13
CA ASN A 51 23.15 -10.51 -0.50
C ASN A 51 22.85 -11.82 0.24
N GLU A 52 22.46 -11.74 1.52
CA GLU A 52 22.01 -12.91 2.28
C GLU A 52 20.74 -13.52 1.65
N MET A 53 19.79 -12.71 1.20
CA MET A 53 18.58 -13.21 0.53
C MET A 53 18.92 -13.85 -0.82
N VAL A 54 19.86 -13.29 -1.59
CA VAL A 54 20.37 -13.91 -2.82
C VAL A 54 21.01 -15.28 -2.52
N TRP A 55 21.83 -15.37 -1.48
CA TRP A 55 22.43 -16.63 -1.04
C TRP A 55 21.36 -17.66 -0.63
N ARG A 56 20.25 -17.21 -0.04
CA ARG A 56 19.08 -18.04 0.31
C ARG A 56 18.17 -18.37 -0.88
N GLY A 57 18.47 -17.86 -2.08
CA GLY A 57 17.76 -18.21 -3.32
C GLY A 57 16.83 -17.12 -3.87
N ALA A 58 16.88 -15.88 -3.38
CA ALA A 58 16.14 -14.78 -3.99
C ALA A 58 16.60 -14.55 -5.45
N PRO A 59 15.69 -14.46 -6.42
CA PRO A 59 16.03 -14.42 -7.85
C PRO A 59 16.45 -13.00 -8.28
N LEU A 60 17.61 -12.54 -7.79
CA LEU A 60 18.17 -11.22 -8.11
C LEU A 60 19.50 -11.35 -8.88
N MET A 61 19.68 -10.53 -9.90
CA MET A 61 20.97 -10.37 -10.58
C MET A 61 21.85 -9.36 -9.86
N PRO A 62 23.19 -9.36 -10.06
CA PRO A 62 24.08 -8.40 -9.41
C PRO A 62 23.67 -6.92 -9.61
N GLY A 63 23.15 -6.57 -10.80
CA GLY A 63 22.65 -5.22 -11.06
C GLY A 63 21.40 -4.84 -10.26
N ASP A 64 20.54 -5.81 -9.92
CA ASP A 64 19.32 -5.56 -9.13
C ASP A 64 19.64 -5.25 -7.67
N VAL A 65 20.73 -5.83 -7.14
CA VAL A 65 21.17 -5.60 -5.76
C VAL A 65 21.45 -4.12 -5.53
N ASP A 66 22.17 -3.46 -6.45
CA ASP A 66 22.50 -2.03 -6.31
C ASP A 66 21.23 -1.16 -6.33
N VAL A 67 20.28 -1.49 -7.20
CA VAL A 67 19.00 -0.78 -7.32
C VAL A 67 18.17 -0.94 -6.05
N ILE A 68 18.04 -2.16 -5.53
CA ILE A 68 17.29 -2.46 -4.31
C ILE A 68 17.94 -1.81 -3.10
N VAL A 69 19.27 -1.88 -2.97
CA VAL A 69 20.00 -1.27 -1.84
C VAL A 69 19.76 0.22 -1.79
N ARG A 70 19.92 0.92 -2.92
CA ARG A 70 19.68 2.38 -2.97
C ARG A 70 18.22 2.71 -2.67
N TYR A 71 17.31 1.90 -3.17
CA TYR A 71 15.89 2.06 -2.98
C TYR A 71 15.47 1.89 -1.50
N LEU A 72 15.89 0.82 -0.83
CA LEU A 72 15.57 0.53 0.58
C LEU A 72 16.29 1.47 1.56
N SER A 73 17.40 2.07 1.16
CA SER A 73 18.12 3.08 1.95
C SER A 73 17.49 4.48 1.85
N THR A 74 16.61 4.68 0.87
CA THR A 74 15.88 5.95 0.71
C THR A 74 14.72 5.99 1.70
N PRO A 75 14.56 7.08 2.49
CA PRO A 75 13.39 7.25 3.34
C PRO A 75 12.10 7.04 2.56
N LEU A 76 11.18 6.23 3.10
CA LEU A 76 9.86 6.05 2.50
C LEU A 76 9.13 7.39 2.56
N THR A 77 8.84 7.93 1.39
CA THR A 77 8.05 9.15 1.21
C THR A 77 6.61 8.76 0.94
N PRO A 78 5.62 9.42 1.59
CA PRO A 78 4.23 9.23 1.23
C PRO A 78 4.04 9.52 -0.26
N SER A 79 3.51 8.56 -1.00
CA SER A 79 3.13 8.80 -2.40
C SER A 79 2.04 9.88 -2.42
N PRO A 80 2.18 10.96 -3.23
CA PRO A 80 1.14 11.96 -3.35
C PRO A 80 -0.17 11.29 -3.77
N LEU A 81 -1.26 11.57 -3.05
CA LEU A 81 -2.58 11.12 -3.46
C LEU A 81 -2.95 11.80 -4.79
N PRO A 82 -3.43 11.07 -5.81
CA PRO A 82 -3.87 11.67 -7.05
C PRO A 82 -5.02 12.63 -6.76
N ALA A 83 -4.85 13.89 -7.16
CA ALA A 83 -5.86 14.94 -6.98
C ALA A 83 -7.17 14.63 -7.73
N SER A 84 -7.09 13.87 -8.83
CA SER A 84 -8.27 13.41 -9.59
C SER A 84 -9.11 12.39 -8.82
N GLY A 85 -8.53 11.75 -7.80
CA GLY A 85 -9.03 10.55 -7.13
C GLY A 85 -9.49 9.45 -8.08
N GLU A 86 -8.73 9.32 -9.15
CA GLU A 86 -8.73 8.22 -10.09
C GLU A 86 -7.47 7.38 -9.80
N ARG A 87 -7.63 6.08 -9.71
CA ARG A 87 -6.56 5.09 -9.59
C ARG A 87 -6.94 3.90 -10.45
N ASP A 88 -5.97 3.36 -11.18
CA ASP A 88 -6.17 2.20 -12.05
C ASP A 88 -7.33 2.39 -13.06
N GLY A 89 -7.53 3.61 -13.58
CA GLY A 89 -8.64 3.92 -14.50
C GLY A 89 -10.04 3.91 -13.87
N VAL A 90 -10.15 3.73 -12.55
CA VAL A 90 -11.40 3.77 -11.81
C VAL A 90 -11.57 5.11 -11.10
N LYS A 91 -12.63 5.84 -11.44
CA LYS A 91 -13.00 7.08 -10.77
C LYS A 91 -13.87 6.79 -9.55
N LEU A 92 -13.32 7.07 -8.37
CA LEU A 92 -14.04 6.93 -7.10
C LEU A 92 -14.94 8.13 -6.80
N PRO A 93 -16.20 7.93 -6.32
CA PRO A 93 -17.05 9.03 -5.85
C PRO A 93 -16.39 9.88 -4.76
N PRO A 94 -16.71 11.19 -4.66
CA PRO A 94 -16.25 12.01 -3.55
C PRO A 94 -16.84 11.53 -2.22
N GLY A 95 -16.04 11.53 -1.16
CA GLY A 95 -16.49 11.20 0.19
C GLY A 95 -15.35 10.98 1.17
N ASP A 96 -15.68 11.05 2.46
CA ASP A 96 -14.76 10.69 3.55
C ASP A 96 -14.35 9.24 3.37
N GLY A 97 -13.05 8.94 3.44
CA GLY A 97 -12.52 7.59 3.17
C GLY A 97 -12.06 7.33 1.73
N ARG A 98 -12.46 8.15 0.74
CA ARG A 98 -11.99 8.02 -0.66
C ARG A 98 -10.47 7.99 -0.76
N ASN A 99 -9.81 8.91 -0.08
CA ASN A 99 -8.35 9.03 -0.08
C ASN A 99 -7.67 7.84 0.59
N LEU A 100 -8.29 7.24 1.61
CA LEU A 100 -7.76 6.04 2.26
C LEU A 100 -7.83 4.83 1.33
N VAL A 101 -8.92 4.67 0.58
CA VAL A 101 -9.05 3.61 -0.44
C VAL A 101 -7.96 3.76 -1.51
N ILE A 102 -7.78 4.99 -2.01
CA ILE A 102 -6.75 5.34 -3.01
C ILE A 102 -5.33 5.08 -2.48
N ALA A 103 -5.09 5.33 -1.20
CA ALA A 103 -3.78 5.14 -0.58
C ALA A 103 -3.46 3.66 -0.40
N THR A 104 -4.44 2.88 0.08
CA THR A 104 -4.15 1.58 0.70
C THR A 104 -4.61 0.40 -0.13
N CYS A 105 -5.76 0.49 -0.80
CA CYS A 105 -6.35 -0.67 -1.47
C CYS A 105 -5.66 -1.04 -2.80
N VAL A 106 -4.90 -0.11 -3.38
CA VAL A 106 -4.19 -0.30 -4.67
C VAL A 106 -2.77 -0.82 -4.53
N GLN A 107 -2.32 -1.11 -3.31
CA GLN A 107 -0.94 -1.57 -3.09
C GLN A 107 -0.73 -3.01 -3.56
N CYS A 108 -1.79 -3.82 -3.65
CA CYS A 108 -1.71 -5.25 -3.97
C CYS A 108 -2.58 -5.67 -5.17
N HIS A 109 -3.71 -5.01 -5.43
CA HIS A 109 -4.62 -5.32 -6.55
C HIS A 109 -5.36 -4.07 -7.02
N GLY A 110 -5.90 -4.09 -8.24
CA GLY A 110 -6.69 -2.96 -8.79
C GLY A 110 -8.02 -2.72 -8.07
N LEU A 111 -8.53 -1.49 -8.16
CA LEU A 111 -9.80 -1.08 -7.53
C LEU A 111 -11.04 -1.68 -8.19
N GLU A 112 -10.96 -2.16 -9.42
CA GLU A 112 -12.07 -2.77 -10.16
C GLU A 112 -12.67 -3.95 -9.40
N THR A 113 -11.82 -4.75 -8.75
CA THR A 113 -12.23 -5.88 -7.91
C THR A 113 -13.13 -5.44 -6.75
N THR A 114 -12.93 -4.22 -6.26
CA THR A 114 -13.68 -3.62 -5.16
C THR A 114 -14.90 -2.87 -5.68
N THR A 115 -14.75 -1.99 -6.66
CA THR A 115 -15.85 -1.12 -7.13
C THR A 115 -16.92 -1.86 -7.96
N SER A 116 -16.61 -3.06 -8.46
CA SER A 116 -17.60 -3.96 -9.07
C SER A 116 -18.56 -4.60 -8.07
N GLN A 117 -18.22 -4.61 -6.78
CA GLN A 117 -19.01 -5.27 -5.74
C GLN A 117 -20.18 -4.39 -5.30
N ARG A 118 -21.27 -5.04 -4.87
CA ARG A 118 -22.37 -4.40 -4.15
C ARG A 118 -22.63 -5.18 -2.87
N LYS A 119 -22.33 -4.55 -1.74
CA LYS A 119 -22.35 -5.20 -0.41
C LYS A 119 -23.08 -4.31 0.60
N THR A 120 -23.65 -4.93 1.61
CA THR A 120 -24.16 -4.24 2.80
C THR A 120 -23.01 -3.67 3.62
N LEU A 121 -23.31 -2.77 4.57
CA LEU A 121 -22.32 -2.20 5.48
C LEU A 121 -21.52 -3.29 6.22
N LYS A 122 -22.21 -4.33 6.71
CA LYS A 122 -21.60 -5.46 7.42
C LYS A 122 -20.65 -6.26 6.51
N GLU A 123 -21.10 -6.62 5.31
CA GLU A 123 -20.27 -7.36 4.35
C GLU A 123 -19.06 -6.53 3.86
N TRP A 124 -19.19 -5.20 3.82
CA TRP A 124 -18.07 -4.30 3.55
C TRP A 124 -17.07 -4.30 4.71
N HIS A 125 -17.54 -4.20 5.95
CA HIS A 125 -16.69 -4.26 7.14
C HIS A 125 -15.83 -5.53 7.14
N GLU A 126 -16.48 -6.69 6.99
CA GLU A 126 -15.80 -8.00 6.93
C GLU A 126 -14.76 -8.06 5.80
N SER A 127 -15.05 -7.43 4.65
CA SER A 127 -14.11 -7.37 3.53
C SER A 127 -12.89 -6.51 3.83
N VAL A 128 -13.08 -5.35 4.45
CA VAL A 128 -12.01 -4.41 4.81
C VAL A 128 -11.15 -4.98 5.93
N GLU A 129 -11.75 -5.59 6.96
CA GLU A 129 -11.00 -6.29 8.01
C GLU A 129 -10.15 -7.42 7.43
N ARG A 130 -10.69 -8.22 6.52
CA ARG A 130 -9.92 -9.26 5.84
C ARG A 130 -8.74 -8.67 5.06
N MET A 131 -8.90 -7.53 4.39
CA MET A 131 -7.77 -6.84 3.74
C MET A 131 -6.73 -6.39 4.74
N ALA A 132 -7.13 -5.86 5.90
CA ALA A 132 -6.21 -5.48 6.95
C ALA A 132 -5.40 -6.68 7.48
N HIS A 133 -6.06 -7.84 7.69
CA HIS A 133 -5.40 -9.09 8.08
C HIS A 133 -4.41 -9.60 7.02
N LEU A 134 -4.72 -9.39 5.73
CA LEU A 134 -3.84 -9.74 4.61
C LEU A 134 -2.72 -8.72 4.35
N GLY A 135 -2.64 -7.64 5.13
CA GLY A 135 -1.52 -6.71 5.11
C GLY A 135 -1.86 -5.26 4.73
N ALA A 136 -3.11 -4.94 4.40
CA ALA A 136 -3.51 -3.56 4.18
C ALA A 136 -3.31 -2.74 5.47
N LYS A 137 -2.58 -1.62 5.36
CA LYS A 137 -2.24 -0.77 6.51
C LYS A 137 -3.43 0.12 6.88
N LEU A 138 -4.32 -0.41 7.71
CA LEU A 138 -5.46 0.31 8.27
C LEU A 138 -5.56 0.03 9.78
N ASN A 139 -5.79 1.06 10.58
CA ASN A 139 -6.21 0.91 11.98
C ASN A 139 -7.74 0.86 12.11
N GLY A 140 -8.25 0.55 13.30
CA GLY A 140 -9.70 0.38 13.53
C GLY A 140 -10.56 1.57 13.09
N ARG A 141 -10.12 2.82 13.30
CA ARG A 141 -10.88 4.00 12.86
C ARG A 141 -10.88 4.14 11.33
N GLU A 142 -9.78 3.80 10.69
CA GLU A 142 -9.65 3.84 9.23
C GLU A 142 -10.46 2.72 8.57
N ILE A 143 -10.52 1.54 9.18
CA ILE A 143 -11.40 0.43 8.75
C ILE A 143 -12.86 0.91 8.74
N GLU A 144 -13.32 1.53 9.81
CA GLU A 144 -14.69 2.07 9.89
C GLU A 144 -14.95 3.14 8.83
N THR A 145 -14.00 4.08 8.67
CA THR A 145 -14.11 5.15 7.68
C THR A 145 -14.21 4.60 6.25
N VAL A 146 -13.34 3.65 5.90
CA VAL A 146 -13.36 2.99 4.58
C VAL A 146 -14.63 2.17 4.39
N THR A 147 -15.10 1.48 5.42
CA THR A 147 -16.32 0.67 5.40
C THR A 147 -17.54 1.53 5.10
N GLN A 148 -17.72 2.64 5.81
CA GLN A 148 -18.83 3.57 5.60
C GLN A 148 -18.78 4.18 4.20
N TYR A 149 -17.58 4.55 3.74
CA TYR A 149 -17.38 5.06 2.39
C TYR A 149 -17.81 4.06 1.31
N LEU A 150 -17.31 2.82 1.38
CA LEU A 150 -17.61 1.78 0.39
C LEU A 150 -19.09 1.38 0.41
N ALA A 151 -19.71 1.33 1.59
CA ALA A 151 -21.14 1.07 1.71
C ALA A 151 -21.98 2.20 1.12
N LYS A 152 -21.59 3.46 1.32
CA LYS A 152 -22.29 4.62 0.73
C LYS A 152 -22.10 4.70 -0.78
N ALA A 153 -20.90 4.44 -1.28
CA ALA A 153 -20.56 4.56 -2.70
C ALA A 153 -20.99 3.33 -3.52
N PHE A 154 -20.97 2.14 -2.93
CA PHE A 154 -21.13 0.85 -3.61
C PHE A 154 -22.01 -0.12 -2.80
N GLY A 155 -22.97 0.40 -2.04
CA GLY A 155 -23.95 -0.40 -1.31
C GLY A 155 -24.90 -1.16 -2.25
N ARG A 156 -25.48 -2.28 -1.78
CA ARG A 156 -26.70 -2.79 -2.41
C ARG A 156 -27.80 -1.74 -2.22
N GLN A 157 -28.44 -1.32 -3.31
CA GLN A 157 -29.68 -0.54 -3.19
C GLN A 157 -30.75 -1.44 -2.55
N PRO A 158 -31.62 -0.88 -1.70
CA PRO A 158 -32.78 -1.62 -1.18
C PRO A 158 -33.67 -2.13 -2.31
#